data_AF-A0A957N8M9-F1
#
_entry.id   AF-A0A957N8M9-F1
#
_cell.length_a   1.000
_cell.length_b   1.000
_cell.length_c   1.000
_cell.angle_alpha   90.00
_cell.angle_beta   90.00
_cell.angle_gamma   90.00
#
_symmetry.space_group_name_H-M   'P 1'
#
loop_
_entity.id
_entity.type
_entity.pdbx_description
1 polymer ?
#
loop_
_entity_poly.entity_id
_entity_poly.type
_entity_poly.pdbx_seq_one_letter_code
_entity_poly.pdbx_strand_id
1 'polypeptide(L)'
;MPGLLRGMARTAAVVGTATATRNAINRRQAEKNAMAYSRAMNDAYGAQPQVVQQAPPPPPPQPAAAAPAAQVDPVSQLERLAALRDSGVLTDEEFQTEKAKILAL
;
A
#
# COMPACT_ATOMS: atom_id res chain seq x y z
N MET A 1 27.04 -5.02 43.01
CA MET A 1 27.29 -6.42 42.59
C MET A 1 27.07 -6.52 41.09
N PRO A 2 28.13 -6.62 40.27
CA PRO A 2 28.01 -6.81 38.83
C PRO A 2 27.77 -8.30 38.51
N GLY A 3 26.73 -8.59 37.73
CA GLY A 3 26.43 -9.93 37.19
C GLY A 3 26.82 -10.00 35.72
N LEU A 4 27.80 -10.84 35.42
CA LEU A 4 28.34 -11.13 34.10
C LEU A 4 27.49 -12.15 33.33
N LEU A 5 27.49 -11.99 32.00
CA LEU A 5 27.66 -13.08 31.04
C LEU A 5 26.70 -14.29 31.14
N ARG A 6 25.57 -14.21 30.43
CA ARG A 6 24.94 -15.38 29.83
C ARG A 6 24.08 -14.90 28.66
N GLY A 7 24.21 -15.33 27.43
CA GLY A 7 25.10 -16.26 26.77
C GLY A 7 24.70 -16.16 25.30
N MET A 8 25.69 -15.98 24.43
CA MET A 8 25.51 -16.04 22.99
C MET A 8 24.88 -17.37 22.59
N ALA A 9 23.71 -17.33 21.95
CA ALA A 9 23.21 -18.42 21.12
C ALA A 9 22.71 -17.83 19.80
N ARG A 10 23.67 -17.62 18.89
CA ARG A 10 23.42 -17.29 17.49
C ARG A 10 22.96 -18.56 16.75
N THR A 11 22.00 -18.34 15.84
CA THR A 11 21.82 -19.02 14.55
C THR A 11 21.59 -20.53 14.53
N ALA A 12 20.31 -20.92 14.45
CA ALA A 12 19.90 -22.04 13.61
C ALA A 12 19.25 -21.47 12.34
N ALA A 13 19.80 -21.85 11.20
CA ALA A 13 19.43 -21.38 9.89
C ALA A 13 17.93 -21.59 9.60
N VAL A 14 17.24 -20.49 9.29
CA VAL A 14 15.93 -20.50 8.63
C VAL A 14 16.12 -19.77 7.31
N VAL A 15 16.81 -20.43 6.38
CA VAL A 15 16.94 -19.98 4.99
C VAL A 15 16.55 -21.16 4.12
N GLY A 16 15.28 -21.18 3.70
CA GLY A 16 14.78 -22.18 2.78
C GLY A 16 13.30 -22.46 3.00
N THR A 17 12.42 -21.70 2.34
CA THR A 17 11.05 -22.05 1.88
C THR A 17 10.16 -20.83 1.56
N ALA A 18 10.60 -19.60 1.81
CA ALA A 18 9.75 -18.40 1.63
C ALA A 18 9.60 -17.87 0.19
N THR A 19 10.16 -18.52 -0.84
CA THR A 19 10.09 -18.04 -2.24
C THR A 19 8.90 -18.57 -3.05
N ALA A 20 8.10 -19.50 -2.52
CA ALA A 20 6.95 -20.04 -3.27
C ALA A 20 5.67 -19.17 -3.14
N THR A 21 5.47 -18.49 -2.01
CA THR A 21 4.23 -17.73 -1.76
C THR A 21 4.28 -16.28 -2.26
N ARG A 22 5.46 -15.70 -2.49
CA ARG A 22 5.61 -14.32 -3.01
C ARG A 22 5.18 -14.17 -4.47
N ASN A 23 5.36 -15.20 -5.32
CA ASN A 23 5.01 -15.12 -6.75
C ASN A 23 3.50 -15.17 -7.01
N ALA A 24 2.73 -15.89 -6.21
CA ALA A 24 1.28 -16.01 -6.39
C ALA A 24 0.54 -14.70 -6.08
N ILE A 25 0.99 -14.01 -5.04
CA ILE A 25 0.41 -12.72 -4.62
C ILE A 25 0.80 -11.61 -5.60
N ASN A 26 2.04 -11.59 -6.10
CA ASN A 26 2.47 -10.64 -7.13
C ASN A 26 1.63 -10.75 -8.41
N ARG A 27 1.33 -11.98 -8.87
CA ARG A 27 0.50 -12.20 -10.06
C ARG A 27 -0.93 -11.69 -9.86
N ARG A 28 -1.51 -11.97 -8.69
CA ARG A 28 -2.87 -11.53 -8.35
C ARG A 28 -2.97 -10.01 -8.14
N GLN A 29 -1.92 -9.37 -7.64
CA GLN A 29 -1.87 -7.91 -7.53
C GLN A 29 -1.69 -7.24 -8.90
N ALA A 30 -0.84 -7.78 -9.77
CA ALA A 30 -0.65 -7.28 -11.13
C ALA A 30 -1.95 -7.37 -11.96
N GLU A 31 -2.69 -8.47 -11.87
CA GLU A 31 -3.98 -8.64 -12.54
C GLU A 31 -5.03 -7.64 -12.04
N LYS A 32 -5.10 -7.40 -10.72
CA LYS A 32 -5.98 -6.38 -10.14
C LYS A 32 -5.63 -4.97 -10.62
N ASN A 33 -4.34 -4.64 -10.72
CA ASN A 33 -3.88 -3.33 -11.18
C ASN A 33 -4.20 -3.13 -12.67
N ALA A 34 -3.94 -4.14 -13.51
CA ALA A 34 -4.29 -4.11 -14.92
C ALA A 34 -5.81 -3.94 -15.15
N MET A 35 -6.64 -4.63 -14.37
CA MET A 35 -8.11 -4.47 -14.43
C MET A 35 -8.54 -3.06 -14.00
N ALA A 36 -7.96 -2.51 -12.92
CA ALA A 36 -8.26 -1.15 -12.47
C ALA A 36 -7.88 -0.10 -13.52
N TYR A 37 -6.72 -0.25 -14.16
CA TYR A 37 -6.28 0.63 -15.24
C TYR A 37 -7.21 0.56 -16.46
N SER A 38 -7.60 -0.65 -16.88
CA SER A 38 -8.52 -0.83 -18.01
C SER A 38 -9.92 -0.25 -17.76
N ARG A 39 -10.41 -0.30 -16.52
CA ARG A 39 -11.71 0.27 -16.14
C ARG A 39 -11.66 1.80 -16.18
N ALA A 40 -10.63 2.41 -15.60
CA ALA A 40 -10.43 3.86 -15.64
C ALA A 40 -10.30 4.39 -17.09
N MET A 41 -9.65 3.61 -17.97
CA MET A 41 -9.53 3.98 -19.37
C MET A 41 -10.87 3.85 -20.13
N ASN A 42 -11.72 2.88 -19.80
CA ASN A 42 -13.03 2.74 -20.44
C ASN A 42 -14.01 3.85 -20.01
N ASP A 43 -13.99 4.24 -18.73
CA ASP A 43 -14.77 5.38 -18.23
C ASP A 43 -14.36 6.71 -18.90
N ALA A 44 -13.07 6.86 -19.26
CA ALA A 44 -12.58 8.04 -19.97
C ALA A 44 -13.03 8.12 -21.44
N TYR A 45 -13.23 6.97 -22.11
CA TYR A 45 -13.59 6.92 -23.54
C TYR A 45 -15.09 6.67 -23.81
N GLY A 46 -15.89 6.35 -22.78
CA GLY A 46 -17.33 6.07 -22.89
C GLY A 46 -18.26 7.29 -22.90
N ALA A 47 -17.75 8.50 -22.69
CA ALA A 47 -18.55 9.72 -22.77
C ALA A 47 -18.82 10.11 -24.23
N GLN A 48 -19.83 9.49 -24.86
CA GLN A 48 -20.34 9.96 -26.15
C GLN A 48 -21.09 11.29 -25.98
N PRO A 49 -20.67 12.38 -26.67
CA PRO A 49 -21.41 13.63 -26.66
C PRO A 49 -22.70 13.49 -27.48
N GLN A 50 -23.85 13.59 -26.80
CA GLN A 50 -25.14 13.68 -27.46
C GLN A 50 -25.27 15.06 -28.16
N VAL A 51 -25.81 15.01 -29.38
CA VAL A 51 -25.93 16.11 -30.33
C VAL A 51 -26.98 17.17 -29.95
N VAL A 52 -26.49 18.39 -29.74
CA VAL A 52 -27.06 19.75 -29.97
C VAL A 52 -28.58 20.00 -29.98
N GLN A 53 -29.04 20.75 -28.97
CA GLN A 53 -30.11 21.74 -29.09
C GLN A 53 -29.64 23.02 -28.37
N GLN A 54 -29.66 24.19 -29.04
CA GLN A 54 -29.12 25.45 -28.52
C GLN A 54 -29.82 25.84 -27.20
N ALA A 55 -29.10 25.69 -26.09
CA ALA A 55 -29.48 26.05 -24.74
C ALA A 55 -28.44 27.05 -24.19
N PRO A 56 -28.83 27.91 -23.22
CA PRO A 56 -28.00 29.00 -22.68
C PRO A 56 -26.59 28.57 -22.25
N PRO A 57 -25.61 29.50 -22.23
CA PRO A 57 -24.21 29.18 -21.99
C PRO A 57 -24.03 28.34 -20.72
N PRO A 58 -23.22 27.27 -20.78
CA PRO A 58 -23.06 26.35 -19.65
C PRO A 58 -22.51 27.11 -18.43
N PRO A 59 -23.00 26.82 -17.22
CA PRO A 59 -22.45 27.39 -16.00
C PRO A 59 -20.96 27.05 -15.87
N PRO A 60 -20.17 27.92 -15.21
CA PRO A 60 -18.74 27.70 -15.02
C PRO A 60 -18.49 26.34 -14.36
N PRO A 61 -17.40 25.64 -14.73
CA PRO A 61 -17.08 24.34 -14.15
C PRO A 61 -16.95 24.48 -12.63
N GLN A 62 -17.80 23.76 -11.92
CA GLN A 62 -17.72 23.66 -10.47
C GLN A 62 -16.37 23.01 -10.11
N PRO A 63 -15.66 23.50 -9.08
CA PRO A 63 -14.45 22.83 -8.60
C PRO A 63 -14.77 21.38 -8.30
N ALA A 64 -14.09 20.45 -8.97
CA ALA A 64 -14.18 19.04 -8.67
C ALA A 64 -13.87 18.86 -7.17
N ALA A 65 -14.83 18.32 -6.42
CA ALA A 65 -14.65 18.02 -5.01
C ALA A 65 -13.39 17.16 -4.89
N ALA A 66 -12.42 17.66 -4.10
CA ALA A 66 -11.19 16.93 -3.81
C ALA A 66 -11.57 15.53 -3.33
N ALA A 67 -11.11 14.50 -4.05
CA ALA A 67 -11.31 13.12 -3.66
C ALA A 67 -10.88 12.98 -2.19
N PRO A 68 -11.66 12.27 -1.35
CA PRO A 68 -11.30 12.10 0.05
C PRO A 68 -9.89 11.55 0.11
N ALA A 69 -9.00 12.28 0.78
CA ALA A 69 -7.64 11.83 1.04
C ALA A 69 -7.76 10.42 1.62
N ALA A 70 -7.25 9.43 0.89
CA ALA A 70 -7.33 8.04 1.31
C ALA A 70 -6.75 7.95 2.71
N GLN A 71 -7.61 7.77 3.70
CA GLN A 71 -7.19 7.55 5.08
C GLN A 71 -6.33 6.30 5.03
N VAL A 72 -5.03 6.47 5.24
CA VAL A 72 -4.09 5.37 5.12
C VAL A 72 -4.39 4.41 6.26
N ASP A 73 -5.03 3.30 5.90
CA ASP A 73 -5.43 2.24 6.83
C ASP A 73 -4.22 1.82 7.68
N PRO A 74 -4.33 1.78 9.03
CA PRO A 74 -3.25 1.33 9.91
C PRO A 74 -2.68 -0.02 9.49
N VAL A 75 -3.51 -0.94 8.96
CA VAL A 75 -3.03 -2.22 8.44
C VAL A 75 -2.06 -2.03 7.26
N SER A 76 -2.40 -1.14 6.31
CA SER A 76 -1.54 -0.81 5.18
C SER A 76 -0.22 -0.14 5.59
N GLN A 77 -0.21 0.61 6.71
CA GLN A 77 1.01 1.21 7.26
C GLN A 77 1.93 0.15 7.88
N LEU A 78 1.35 -0.79 8.65
CA LEU A 78 2.08 -1.91 9.24
C LEU A 78 2.71 -2.82 8.18
N GLU A 79 2.02 -3.04 7.05
CA GLU A 79 2.57 -3.80 5.92
C GLU A 79 3.78 -3.11 5.28
N ARG A 80 3.74 -1.77 5.09
CA ARG A 80 4.89 -1.02 4.57
C ARG A 80 6.08 -1.05 5.53
N LEU A 81 5.83 -0.92 6.84
CA LEU A 81 6.87 -1.05 7.86
C LEU A 81 7.53 -2.43 7.83
N ALA A 82 6.75 -3.50 7.68
CA ALA A 82 7.29 -4.86 7.59
C ALA A 82 8.16 -5.03 6.33
N ALA A 83 7.71 -4.47 5.18
CA ALA A 83 8.49 -4.49 3.95
C ALA A 83 9.82 -3.73 4.07
N LEU A 84 9.83 -2.59 4.75
CA LEU A 84 11.03 -1.78 4.99
C LEU A 84 12.02 -2.44 5.97
N ARG A 85 11.52 -3.18 6.97
CA ARG A 85 12.36 -4.03 7.83
C ARG A 85 12.96 -5.19 7.03
N ASP A 86 12.14 -5.87 6.23
CA ASP A 86 12.58 -7.01 5.42
C ASP A 86 13.61 -6.60 4.35
N SER A 87 13.56 -5.35 3.87
CA SER A 87 14.58 -4.79 2.97
C SER A 87 15.85 -4.32 3.69
N GLY A 88 15.90 -4.42 5.02
CA GLY A 88 17.02 -3.95 5.85
C GLY A 88 17.15 -2.44 5.95
N VAL A 89 16.13 -1.68 5.51
CA VAL A 89 16.09 -0.22 5.63
C VAL A 89 15.77 0.19 7.07
N LEU A 90 14.96 -0.62 7.77
CA LEU A 90 14.67 -0.47 9.19
C LEU A 90 15.30 -1.59 10.01
N THR A 91 15.82 -1.23 11.17
CA THR A 91 16.19 -2.18 12.21
C THR A 91 14.95 -2.72 12.94
N ASP A 92 15.10 -3.86 13.63
CA ASP A 92 14.00 -4.45 14.40
C ASP A 92 13.49 -3.50 15.50
N GLU A 93 14.36 -2.73 16.13
CA GLU A 93 14.00 -1.77 17.18
C GLU A 93 13.16 -0.59 16.63
N GLU A 94 13.54 -0.06 15.47
CA GLU A 94 12.78 1.00 14.79
C GLU A 94 11.40 0.49 14.33
N PHE A 95 11.35 -0.74 13.80
CA PHE A 95 10.10 -1.37 13.40
C PHE A 95 9.12 -1.51 14.57
N GLN A 96 9.57 -1.97 15.74
CA GLN A 96 8.69 -2.12 16.91
C GLN A 96 8.19 -0.78 17.43
N THR A 97 9.04 0.24 17.41
CA THR A 97 8.68 1.60 17.84
C THR A 97 7.56 2.18 16.97
N GLU A 98 7.68 2.08 15.65
CA GLU A 98 6.67 2.59 14.72
C GLU A 98 5.38 1.75 14.74
N LYS A 99 5.50 0.42 14.86
CA LYS A 99 4.34 -0.46 15.03
C LYS A 99 3.52 -0.09 16.27
N ALA A 100 4.18 0.18 17.40
CA ALA A 100 3.51 0.58 18.62
C ALA A 100 2.77 1.92 18.48
N LYS A 101 3.37 2.90 17.78
CA LYS A 101 2.73 4.20 17.49
C LYS A 101 1.46 4.04 16.66
N ILE A 102 1.50 3.20 15.62
CA ILE A 102 0.34 2.96 14.74
C ILE A 102 -0.78 2.23 15.48
N LEU A 103 -0.46 1.31 16.39
CA LEU A 103 -1.46 0.57 17.16
C LEU A 103 -2.02 1.35 18.36
N ALA A 104 -1.34 2.43 18.78
CA ALA A 104 -1.80 3.32 19.85
C ALA A 104 -2.69 4.47 19.35
N LEU A 105 -2.85 4.59 18.02
CA LEU A 105 -3.77 5.49 17.33
C LEU A 105 -5.21 4.99 17.42
#